data_AF-A0A0G1JKP7-F1
#
_entry.id   AF-A0A0G1JKP7-F1
#
_cell.length_a   1.000
_cell.length_b   1.000
_cell.length_c   1.000
_cell.angle_alpha   90.00
_cell.angle_beta   90.00
_cell.angle_gamma   90.00
#
_symmetry.space_group_name_H-M   'P 1'
#
loop_
_entity.id
_entity.type
_entity.pdbx_description
1 polymer ?
#
loop_
_entity_poly.entity_id
_entity_poly.type
_entity_poly.pdbx_seq_one_letter_code
_entity_poly.pdbx_strand_id
1 'polypeptide(L)'
;MTKNSVFKLFALFVIASMVLAACGAFTASPGFCGLYMGDGTYDNDIDKIIYPGQEIPNTLEDYHKIMYLPCNERNYLINSGKEQHIDGSPIGDLHTPLEAKTSSGTDVFVEISVYWTLNQNFDAMTGFYAYQLKFKAASETDISGDENSSTPGWNKMLGETMLPAVKRSIVEAMSLTSDAIWQSNDVDQRTIAEEYAISVIKDKLRPIYGSGDLHGQTPKALA
;
A
#
# COMPACT_ATOMS: atom_id res chain seq x y z
N MET A 1 -3.55 63.24 19.05
CA MET A 1 -3.24 61.86 18.61
C MET A 1 -3.20 61.82 17.10
N THR A 2 -2.03 61.61 16.52
CA THR A 2 -1.78 61.63 15.08
C THR A 2 -2.39 60.39 14.41
N LYS A 3 -2.99 60.55 13.23
CA LYS A 3 -3.62 59.50 12.39
C LYS A 3 -2.76 58.23 12.22
N ASN A 4 -1.44 58.33 12.42
CA ASN A 4 -0.48 57.22 12.36
C ASN A 4 -0.55 56.23 13.55
N SER A 5 -1.12 56.62 14.70
CA SER A 5 -1.17 55.75 15.88
C SER A 5 -2.29 54.69 15.77
N VAL A 6 -3.42 55.06 15.16
CA VAL A 6 -4.59 54.18 14.97
C VAL A 6 -4.29 53.12 13.90
N PHE A 7 -3.59 53.49 12.83
CA PHE A 7 -3.20 52.58 11.76
C PHE A 7 -2.18 51.53 12.20
N LYS A 8 -1.25 51.91 13.11
CA LYS A 8 -0.28 50.97 13.70
C LYS A 8 -0.92 49.97 14.65
N LEU A 9 -1.95 50.37 15.41
CA LEU A 9 -2.69 49.47 16.30
C LEU A 9 -3.55 48.46 15.51
N PHE A 10 -4.15 48.89 14.40
CA PHE A 10 -4.95 48.03 13.53
C PHE A 10 -4.09 47.00 12.78
N ALA A 11 -2.90 47.40 12.31
CA ALA A 11 -1.96 46.48 11.68
C ALA A 11 -1.44 45.40 12.64
N LEU A 12 -1.24 45.72 13.93
CA LEU A 12 -0.84 44.73 14.93
C LEU A 12 -1.95 43.71 15.22
N PHE A 13 -3.22 44.14 15.23
CA PHE A 13 -4.36 43.24 15.44
C PHE A 13 -4.58 42.30 14.24
N VAL A 14 -4.40 42.77 13.01
CA VAL A 14 -4.53 41.93 11.79
C VAL A 14 -3.42 40.88 11.72
N ILE A 15 -2.19 41.22 12.10
CA ILE A 15 -1.07 40.26 12.13
C ILE A 15 -1.25 39.25 13.29
N ALA A 16 -1.73 39.68 14.46
CA ALA A 16 -2.02 38.78 15.57
C ALA A 16 -3.18 37.80 15.26
N SER A 17 -4.20 38.23 14.51
CA SER A 17 -5.29 37.33 14.06
C SER A 17 -4.87 36.34 12.96
N MET A 18 -3.85 36.65 12.16
CA MET A 18 -3.30 35.70 11.18
C MET A 18 -2.39 34.64 11.81
N VAL A 19 -1.83 34.90 13.00
CA VAL A 19 -1.04 33.90 13.74
C VAL A 19 -1.94 32.92 14.52
N LEU A 20 -3.20 33.27 14.81
CA LEU A 20 -4.13 32.40 15.55
C LEU A 20 -5.03 31.50 14.67
N ALA A 21 -4.98 31.60 13.34
CA ALA A 21 -5.81 30.81 12.44
C ALA A 21 -5.08 29.63 11.76
N ALA A 22 -3.86 29.29 12.22
CA ALA A 22 -3.13 28.11 11.78
C ALA A 22 -3.13 27.01 12.87
N CYS A 23 -4.26 26.82 13.55
CA CYS A 23 -4.59 25.52 14.12
C CYS A 23 -5.35 24.76 13.03
N GLY A 24 -4.67 24.53 11.90
CA GLY A 24 -5.24 23.76 10.80
C GLY A 24 -5.41 22.34 11.31
N ALA A 25 -6.64 21.81 11.25
CA ALA A 25 -6.84 20.38 11.41
C ALA A 25 -5.90 19.67 10.44
N PHE A 26 -5.01 18.84 10.95
CA PHE A 26 -4.13 18.05 10.11
C PHE A 26 -5.02 17.03 9.42
N THR A 27 -5.18 17.07 8.10
CA THR A 27 -5.92 16.05 7.37
C THR A 27 -4.98 14.96 6.91
N ALA A 28 -5.41 13.70 6.96
CA ALA A 28 -4.66 12.62 6.31
C ALA A 28 -4.48 12.94 4.82
N SER A 29 -3.26 12.75 4.32
CA SER A 29 -2.94 13.03 2.93
C SER A 29 -3.80 12.21 1.96
N PRO A 30 -3.93 12.66 0.70
CA PRO A 30 -4.77 11.99 -0.29
C PRO A 30 -4.39 10.54 -0.60
N GLY A 31 -3.21 10.06 -0.19
CA GLY A 31 -2.67 8.73 -0.52
C GLY A 31 -2.56 7.74 0.64
N PHE A 32 -2.71 8.20 1.89
CA PHE A 32 -2.40 7.41 3.07
C PHE A 32 -3.58 7.32 4.04
N CYS A 33 -3.61 6.21 4.78
CA CYS A 33 -4.47 6.00 5.92
C CYS A 33 -3.63 6.14 7.19
N GLY A 34 -4.17 6.87 8.17
CA GLY A 34 -3.64 6.91 9.52
C GLY A 34 -4.29 5.83 10.37
N LEU A 35 -3.49 5.12 11.15
CA LEU A 35 -3.95 4.19 12.19
C LEU A 35 -3.70 4.86 13.53
N TYR A 36 -4.76 5.30 14.18
CA TYR A 36 -4.70 5.79 15.56
C TYR A 36 -4.82 4.60 16.50
N MET A 37 -3.83 4.45 17.37
CA MET A 37 -3.61 3.21 18.11
C MET A 37 -2.74 3.42 19.35
N GLY A 38 -2.75 2.43 20.24
CA GLY A 38 -1.81 2.33 21.36
C GLY A 38 -0.33 2.35 20.96
N ASP A 39 0.51 3.00 21.75
CA ASP A 39 1.94 3.11 21.49
C ASP A 39 2.74 1.84 21.86
N GLY A 40 2.14 0.94 22.63
CA GLY A 40 2.73 -0.27 23.22
C GLY A 40 2.93 -0.21 24.74
N THR A 41 2.64 0.91 25.39
CA THR A 41 2.81 1.08 26.84
C THR A 41 1.73 0.34 27.65
N TYR A 42 0.48 0.38 27.19
CA TYR A 42 -0.65 -0.34 27.81
C TYR A 42 -1.39 -1.23 26.80
N ASP A 43 -1.49 -0.79 25.56
CA ASP A 43 -2.04 -1.52 24.42
C ASP A 43 -1.28 -1.18 23.13
N ASN A 44 -1.53 -1.95 22.09
CA ASN A 44 -1.06 -1.71 20.73
C ASN A 44 -2.16 -1.98 19.70
N ASP A 45 -3.42 -1.94 20.15
CA ASP A 45 -4.60 -2.16 19.33
C ASP A 45 -4.93 -0.90 18.53
N ILE A 46 -5.57 -1.09 17.38
CA ILE A 46 -6.05 0.01 16.55
C ILE A 46 -7.41 0.43 17.07
N ASP A 47 -7.55 1.70 17.46
CA ASP A 47 -8.84 2.24 17.91
C ASP A 47 -9.61 2.85 16.75
N LYS A 48 -8.89 3.49 15.81
CA LYS A 48 -9.50 4.20 14.69
C LYS A 48 -8.61 4.20 13.45
N ILE A 49 -9.27 4.10 12.30
CA ILE A 49 -8.67 4.35 10.99
C ILE A 49 -9.09 5.74 10.53
N ILE A 50 -8.11 6.53 10.11
CA ILE A 50 -8.25 7.87 9.56
C ILE A 50 -8.02 7.75 8.06
N TYR A 51 -9.10 7.82 7.28
CA TYR A 51 -9.04 7.70 5.82
C TYR A 51 -8.56 9.00 5.15
N PRO A 52 -8.09 8.95 3.89
CA PRO A 52 -7.69 10.14 3.15
C PRO A 52 -8.71 11.27 3.23
N GLY A 53 -8.24 12.48 3.54
CA GLY A 53 -9.09 13.67 3.68
C GLY A 53 -9.85 13.77 5.00
N GLN A 54 -9.77 12.78 5.90
CA GLN A 54 -10.30 12.90 7.25
C GLN A 54 -9.33 13.66 8.17
N GLU A 55 -9.88 14.36 9.15
CA GLU A 55 -9.10 15.06 10.16
C GLU A 55 -8.40 14.06 11.11
N ILE A 56 -7.12 14.33 11.33
CA ILE A 56 -6.26 13.72 12.31
C ILE A 56 -6.43 14.48 13.62
N PRO A 57 -6.56 13.80 14.77
CA PRO A 57 -6.60 14.46 16.07
C PRO A 57 -5.40 15.40 16.26
N ASN A 58 -5.67 16.67 16.56
CA ASN A 58 -4.64 17.70 16.76
C ASN A 58 -3.78 17.45 18.02
N THR A 59 -4.25 16.56 18.90
CA THR A 59 -3.57 16.08 20.09
C THR A 59 -3.85 14.60 20.19
N LEU A 60 -2.78 13.81 20.32
CA LEU A 60 -2.90 12.39 20.65
C LEU A 60 -3.17 12.28 22.15
N GLU A 61 -4.02 11.35 22.54
CA GLU A 61 -4.16 11.00 23.95
C GLU A 61 -2.84 10.39 24.45
N ASP A 62 -2.62 10.44 25.77
CA ASP A 62 -1.45 9.81 26.36
C ASP A 62 -1.39 8.33 25.92
N TYR A 63 -0.18 7.86 25.61
CA TYR A 63 0.09 6.47 25.18
C TYR A 63 -0.50 6.06 23.83
N HIS A 64 -0.90 7.01 22.98
CA HIS A 64 -1.32 6.75 21.60
C HIS A 64 -0.34 7.31 20.58
N LYS A 65 -0.32 6.69 19.40
CA LYS A 65 0.44 7.13 18.24
C LYS A 65 -0.39 6.99 16.97
N ILE A 66 0.11 7.61 15.90
CA ILE A 66 -0.44 7.44 14.55
C ILE A 66 0.60 6.79 13.66
N MET A 67 0.20 5.69 13.01
CA MET A 67 0.98 5.03 11.99
C MET A 67 0.34 5.24 10.63
N TYR A 68 1.13 5.62 9.64
CA TYR A 68 0.70 5.90 8.28
C TYR A 68 1.04 4.73 7.35
N LEU A 69 0.08 4.34 6.51
CA LEU A 69 0.27 3.35 5.46
C LEU A 69 -0.51 3.74 4.18
N PRO A 70 -0.16 3.22 3.01
CA PRO A 70 -0.79 3.57 1.74
C PRO A 70 -2.22 3.05 1.71
N CYS A 71 -3.18 3.94 1.40
CA CYS A 71 -4.61 3.59 1.40
C CYS A 71 -5.24 3.55 0.01
N ASN A 72 -4.58 4.18 -0.97
CA ASN A 72 -5.06 4.24 -2.34
C ASN A 72 -4.68 3.00 -3.15
N GLU A 73 -5.24 2.93 -4.36
CA GLU A 73 -4.90 1.93 -5.37
C GLU A 73 -3.39 1.94 -5.65
N ARG A 74 -2.79 0.75 -5.68
CA ARG A 74 -1.38 0.54 -6.03
C ARG A 74 -1.29 -0.51 -7.12
N ASN A 75 -0.25 -0.36 -7.93
CA ASN A 75 0.13 -1.36 -8.91
C ASN A 75 1.37 -2.11 -8.39
N TYR A 76 1.38 -3.43 -8.52
CA TYR A 76 2.59 -4.24 -8.42
C TYR A 76 3.01 -4.65 -9.84
N LEU A 77 4.13 -4.13 -10.30
CA LEU A 77 4.56 -4.22 -11.70
C LEU A 77 5.82 -5.09 -11.83
N ILE A 78 5.75 -6.10 -12.70
CA ILE A 78 6.89 -6.90 -13.14
C ILE A 78 7.11 -6.62 -14.62
N ASN A 79 8.27 -6.08 -14.99
CA ASN A 79 8.63 -5.80 -16.38
C ASN A 79 10.09 -6.14 -16.68
N SER A 80 10.53 -5.86 -17.91
CA SER A 80 11.91 -6.08 -18.36
C SER A 80 12.91 -4.99 -17.99
N GLY A 81 12.50 -3.95 -17.24
CA GLY A 81 13.35 -2.78 -16.93
C GLY A 81 13.67 -1.89 -18.12
N LYS A 82 13.08 -2.16 -19.30
CA LYS A 82 13.23 -1.33 -20.51
C LYS A 82 12.46 -0.02 -20.41
N GLU A 83 11.35 -0.02 -19.68
CA GLU A 83 10.58 1.18 -19.39
C GLU A 83 11.24 1.93 -18.23
N GLN A 84 11.48 3.23 -18.42
CA GLN A 84 12.20 4.08 -17.48
C GLN A 84 11.43 5.37 -17.20
N HIS A 85 11.55 5.85 -15.97
CA HIS A 85 11.15 7.20 -15.60
C HIS A 85 12.03 8.24 -16.33
N ILE A 86 11.61 9.50 -16.28
CA ILE A 86 12.33 10.62 -16.94
C ILE A 86 13.78 10.74 -16.43
N ASP A 87 14.04 10.33 -15.19
CA ASP A 87 15.36 10.32 -14.56
C ASP A 87 16.24 9.10 -14.93
N GLY A 88 15.73 8.19 -15.77
CA GLY A 88 16.41 6.97 -16.20
C GLY A 88 16.30 5.79 -15.23
N SER A 89 15.59 5.93 -14.10
CA SER A 89 15.32 4.81 -13.20
C SER A 89 14.29 3.85 -13.83
N PRO A 90 14.44 2.52 -13.67
CA PRO A 90 13.52 1.55 -14.25
C PRO A 90 12.15 1.60 -13.57
N ILE A 91 11.08 1.47 -14.36
CA ILE A 91 9.70 1.45 -13.87
C ILE A 91 9.38 0.07 -13.27
N GLY A 92 8.63 0.05 -12.16
CA GLY A 92 8.03 -1.16 -11.58
C GLY A 92 8.72 -1.72 -10.32
N ASP A 93 8.18 -2.82 -9.78
CA ASP A 93 8.66 -3.46 -8.56
C ASP A 93 9.73 -4.54 -8.83
N LEU A 94 9.66 -5.17 -10.00
CA LEU A 94 10.64 -6.16 -10.47
C LEU A 94 10.97 -5.88 -11.94
N HIS A 95 12.27 -5.82 -12.26
CA HIS A 95 12.77 -5.49 -13.60
C HIS A 95 13.31 -6.72 -14.34
N THR A 96 12.84 -7.91 -13.96
CA THR A 96 13.14 -9.16 -14.63
C THR A 96 11.82 -9.89 -14.89
N PRO A 97 11.48 -10.19 -16.15
CA PRO A 97 10.25 -10.89 -16.48
C PRO A 97 10.20 -12.26 -15.79
N LEU A 98 8.98 -12.74 -15.53
CA LEU A 98 8.80 -14.09 -15.01
C LEU A 98 8.99 -15.11 -16.11
N GLU A 99 9.80 -16.12 -15.84
CA GLU A 99 9.93 -17.29 -16.71
C GLU A 99 8.84 -18.32 -16.38
N ALA A 100 8.14 -18.78 -17.42
CA ALA A 100 7.14 -19.83 -17.34
C ALA A 100 7.19 -20.73 -18.59
N LYS A 101 6.44 -21.84 -18.56
CA LYS A 101 6.34 -22.78 -19.69
C LYS A 101 4.90 -22.92 -20.17
N THR A 102 4.72 -22.98 -21.48
CA THR A 102 3.44 -23.35 -22.10
C THR A 102 3.15 -24.85 -21.89
N SER A 103 1.94 -25.28 -22.23
CA SER A 103 1.53 -26.70 -22.23
C SER A 103 2.41 -27.61 -23.10
N SER A 104 3.07 -27.07 -24.13
CA SER A 104 4.04 -27.80 -24.97
C SER A 104 5.47 -27.79 -24.41
N GLY A 105 5.72 -27.07 -23.31
CA GLY A 105 7.02 -26.96 -22.65
C GLY A 105 7.91 -25.81 -23.13
N THR A 106 7.41 -24.96 -24.03
CA THR A 106 8.13 -23.79 -24.55
C THR A 106 8.29 -22.73 -23.47
N ASP A 107 9.50 -22.20 -23.32
CA ASP A 107 9.80 -21.10 -22.40
C ASP A 107 9.22 -19.78 -22.90
N VAL A 108 8.53 -19.09 -21.99
CA VAL A 108 7.94 -17.77 -22.21
C VAL A 108 8.33 -16.83 -21.08
N PHE A 109 8.55 -15.56 -21.44
CA PHE A 109 8.83 -14.47 -20.51
C PHE A 109 7.59 -13.61 -20.35
N VAL A 110 7.12 -13.47 -19.12
CA VAL A 110 5.86 -12.81 -18.78
C VAL A 110 6.11 -11.52 -18.02
N GLU A 111 5.65 -10.41 -18.56
CA GLU A 111 5.54 -9.11 -17.89
C GLU A 111 4.10 -8.94 -17.38
N ILE A 112 3.93 -8.34 -16.20
CA ILE A 112 2.65 -8.34 -15.47
C ILE A 112 2.46 -7.02 -14.76
N SER A 113 1.22 -6.53 -14.82
CA SER A 113 0.72 -5.47 -13.96
C SER A 113 -0.39 -6.03 -13.06
N VAL A 114 -0.15 -6.06 -11.75
CA VAL A 114 -1.16 -6.45 -10.76
C VAL A 114 -1.71 -5.19 -10.11
N TYR A 115 -2.99 -4.90 -10.34
CA TYR A 115 -3.69 -3.78 -9.74
C TYR A 115 -4.38 -4.26 -8.47
N TRP A 116 -4.14 -3.56 -7.36
CA TRP A 116 -4.78 -3.92 -6.09
C TRP A 116 -5.00 -2.70 -5.23
N THR A 117 -6.02 -2.79 -4.39
CA THR A 117 -6.37 -1.76 -3.42
C THR A 117 -6.48 -2.44 -2.07
N LEU A 118 -5.95 -1.80 -1.04
CA LEU A 118 -6.07 -2.30 0.31
C LEU A 118 -7.55 -2.35 0.71
N ASN A 119 -7.97 -3.44 1.34
CA ASN A 119 -9.33 -3.52 1.90
C ASN A 119 -9.40 -2.58 3.11
N GLN A 120 -10.08 -1.45 2.91
CA GLN A 120 -10.21 -0.38 3.89
C GLN A 120 -11.19 -0.70 5.04
N ASN A 121 -11.81 -1.88 5.07
CA ASN A 121 -12.63 -2.31 6.20
C ASN A 121 -11.80 -2.37 7.51
N PHE A 122 -12.40 -1.96 8.63
CA PHE A 122 -11.72 -1.88 9.91
C PHE A 122 -11.06 -3.20 10.36
N ASP A 123 -11.79 -4.31 10.27
CA ASP A 123 -11.28 -5.63 10.68
C ASP A 123 -10.12 -6.07 9.77
N ALA A 124 -10.24 -5.82 8.46
CA ALA A 124 -9.20 -6.15 7.47
C ALA A 124 -7.93 -5.34 7.70
N MET A 125 -8.06 -4.03 7.96
CA MET A 125 -6.97 -3.12 8.25
C MET A 125 -6.28 -3.45 9.58
N THR A 126 -7.05 -3.85 10.60
CA THR A 126 -6.53 -4.31 11.89
C THR A 126 -5.70 -5.58 11.73
N GLY A 127 -6.21 -6.57 11.00
CA GLY A 127 -5.45 -7.76 10.65
C GLY A 127 -4.19 -7.44 9.84
N PHE A 128 -4.28 -6.51 8.89
CA PHE A 128 -3.18 -6.09 8.02
C PHE A 128 -2.09 -5.31 8.77
N TYR A 129 -2.43 -4.56 9.81
CA TYR A 129 -1.45 -3.78 10.57
C TYR A 129 -0.37 -4.63 11.25
N ALA A 130 -0.71 -5.82 11.73
CA ALA A 130 0.28 -6.77 12.24
C ALA A 130 1.33 -7.14 11.17
N TYR A 131 0.92 -7.21 9.90
CA TYR A 131 1.82 -7.42 8.75
C TYR A 131 2.72 -6.21 8.56
N GLN A 132 2.17 -5.00 8.68
CA GLN A 132 2.92 -3.76 8.56
C GLN A 132 4.05 -3.67 9.58
N LEU A 133 3.80 -4.04 10.84
CA LEU A 133 4.81 -4.01 11.89
C LEU A 133 5.97 -4.99 11.63
N LYS A 134 5.66 -6.23 11.24
CA LYS A 134 6.69 -7.24 10.92
C LYS A 134 7.68 -6.74 9.86
N PHE A 135 7.15 -6.10 8.83
CA PHE A 135 7.94 -5.60 7.71
C PHE A 135 8.47 -4.19 7.92
N LYS A 136 8.09 -3.51 9.01
CA LYS A 136 8.31 -2.07 9.23
C LYS A 136 7.78 -1.23 8.08
N ALA A 137 6.65 -1.64 7.53
CA ALA A 137 6.04 -1.09 6.33
C ALA A 137 5.06 0.07 6.64
N ALA A 138 4.71 0.31 7.90
CA ALA A 138 4.04 1.55 8.32
C ALA A 138 5.07 2.58 8.81
N SER A 139 4.78 3.86 8.60
CA SER A 139 5.63 5.00 9.00
C SER A 139 4.99 5.78 10.15
N GLU A 140 5.79 6.42 11.01
CA GLU A 140 5.27 7.37 12.01
C GLU A 140 5.03 8.77 11.40
N THR A 141 5.49 9.01 10.17
CA THR A 141 5.28 10.26 9.44
C THR A 141 4.53 10.02 8.14
N ASP A 142 3.66 10.96 7.77
CA ASP A 142 3.02 10.98 6.46
C ASP A 142 4.06 11.32 5.37
N ILE A 143 4.26 10.41 4.42
CA ILE A 143 5.26 10.51 3.35
C ILE A 143 4.63 10.51 1.95
N SER A 144 3.37 10.93 1.84
CA SER A 144 2.52 10.87 0.65
C SER A 144 3.01 11.59 -0.62
N GLY A 145 4.15 12.27 -0.57
CA GLY A 145 4.68 13.09 -1.66
C GLY A 145 5.59 12.36 -2.63
N ASP A 146 6.40 11.40 -2.16
CA ASP A 146 7.52 10.87 -2.96
C ASP A 146 7.44 9.36 -3.24
N GLU A 147 6.64 8.58 -2.50
CA GLU A 147 6.74 7.13 -2.62
C GLU A 147 5.41 6.38 -2.43
N ASN A 148 4.99 5.64 -3.47
CA ASN A 148 4.02 4.54 -3.41
C ASN A 148 4.50 3.35 -2.54
N SER A 149 5.60 3.54 -1.80
CA SER A 149 6.17 2.66 -0.81
C SER A 149 6.10 3.38 0.53
N SER A 150 5.21 2.94 1.42
CA SER A 150 5.36 3.27 2.82
C SER A 150 6.62 2.56 3.33
N THR A 151 7.76 3.24 3.23
CA THR A 151 9.09 2.71 3.59
C THR A 151 9.59 1.55 2.70
N PRO A 152 10.90 1.26 2.73
CA PRO A 152 11.47 0.02 2.17
C PRO A 152 10.79 -1.26 2.68
N GLY A 153 10.17 -1.21 3.86
CA GLY A 153 9.41 -2.31 4.45
C GLY A 153 8.22 -2.75 3.61
N TRP A 154 7.54 -1.82 2.93
CA TRP A 154 6.38 -2.13 2.10
C TRP A 154 6.76 -2.94 0.86
N ASN A 155 7.83 -2.55 0.16
CA ASN A 155 8.35 -3.31 -0.97
C ASN A 155 8.83 -4.70 -0.53
N LYS A 156 9.44 -4.80 0.66
CA LYS A 156 9.80 -6.09 1.25
C LYS A 156 8.58 -6.96 1.53
N MET A 157 7.52 -6.39 2.12
CA MET A 157 6.27 -7.11 2.37
C MET A 157 5.71 -7.67 1.06
N LEU A 158 5.59 -6.84 0.02
CA LEU A 158 5.07 -7.26 -1.29
C LEU A 158 5.98 -8.29 -1.97
N GLY A 159 7.29 -8.13 -1.86
CA GLY A 159 8.26 -9.11 -2.38
C GLY A 159 8.17 -10.46 -1.68
N GLU A 160 7.82 -10.51 -0.39
CA GLU A 160 7.68 -11.77 0.36
C GLU A 160 6.30 -12.42 0.23
N THR A 161 5.24 -11.64 -0.02
CA THR A 161 3.86 -12.15 -0.04
C THR A 161 3.26 -12.19 -1.45
N MET A 162 3.35 -11.09 -2.20
CA MET A 162 2.73 -10.94 -3.52
C MET A 162 3.55 -11.65 -4.60
N LEU A 163 4.86 -11.43 -4.65
CA LEU A 163 5.71 -12.00 -5.72
C LEU A 163 5.63 -13.54 -5.80
N PRO A 164 5.70 -14.32 -4.70
CA PRO A 164 5.56 -15.76 -4.77
C PRO A 164 4.18 -16.21 -5.24
N ALA A 165 3.13 -15.48 -4.84
CA ALA A 165 1.75 -15.76 -5.22
C ALA A 165 1.54 -15.51 -6.72
N VAL A 166 1.96 -14.33 -7.21
CA VAL A 166 1.93 -13.97 -8.64
C VAL A 166 2.72 -14.99 -9.45
N LYS A 167 3.97 -15.29 -9.07
CA LYS A 167 4.82 -16.23 -9.79
C LYS A 167 4.18 -17.62 -9.94
N ARG A 168 3.61 -18.16 -8.86
CA ARG A 168 2.95 -19.48 -8.91
C ARG A 168 1.70 -19.45 -9.77
N SER A 169 0.87 -18.43 -9.62
CA SER A 169 -0.39 -18.29 -10.37
C SER A 169 -0.12 -18.23 -11.87
N ILE A 170 0.96 -17.54 -12.26
CA ILE A 170 1.34 -17.36 -13.66
C ILE A 170 1.98 -18.61 -14.23
N VAL A 171 2.85 -19.29 -13.49
CA VAL A 171 3.40 -20.58 -13.94
C VAL A 171 2.27 -21.59 -14.16
N GLU A 172 1.28 -21.65 -13.27
CA GLU A 172 0.12 -22.52 -13.44
C GLU A 172 -0.76 -22.08 -14.62
N ALA A 173 -1.05 -20.78 -14.75
CA ALA A 173 -1.82 -20.24 -15.88
C ALA A 173 -1.16 -20.53 -17.24
N MET A 174 0.15 -20.29 -17.36
CA MET A 174 0.88 -20.53 -18.60
C MET A 174 0.89 -22.00 -18.99
N SER A 175 0.88 -22.92 -18.03
CA SER A 175 0.80 -24.36 -18.31
C SER A 175 -0.51 -24.79 -18.99
N LEU A 176 -1.55 -23.94 -18.96
CA LEU A 176 -2.83 -24.15 -19.63
C LEU A 176 -2.88 -23.57 -21.05
N THR A 177 -1.87 -22.80 -21.43
CA THR A 177 -1.78 -22.12 -22.74
C THR A 177 -0.92 -22.91 -23.71
N SER A 178 -1.17 -22.77 -25.00
CA SER A 178 -0.31 -23.32 -26.06
C SER A 178 0.68 -22.26 -26.56
N ASP A 179 1.58 -22.64 -27.47
CA ASP A 179 2.52 -21.71 -28.09
C ASP A 179 1.84 -20.61 -28.93
N ALA A 180 0.57 -20.77 -29.28
CA ALA A 180 -0.20 -19.76 -30.00
C ALA A 180 -0.30 -18.43 -29.23
N ILE A 181 -0.17 -18.45 -27.90
CA ILE A 181 -0.21 -17.25 -27.07
C ILE A 181 0.90 -16.24 -27.45
N TRP A 182 2.08 -16.72 -27.87
CA TRP A 182 3.20 -15.86 -28.24
C TRP A 182 3.48 -15.87 -29.75
N GLN A 183 3.13 -16.94 -30.46
CA GLN A 183 3.36 -17.04 -31.92
C GLN A 183 2.34 -16.26 -32.74
N SER A 184 1.07 -16.29 -32.31
CA SER A 184 -0.04 -15.62 -33.01
C SER A 184 -0.73 -14.55 -32.18
N ASN A 185 -0.22 -14.26 -30.97
CA ASN A 185 -0.85 -13.35 -30.00
C ASN A 185 -2.34 -13.72 -29.78
N ASP A 186 -2.60 -15.01 -29.58
CA ASP A 186 -3.95 -15.55 -29.38
C ASP A 186 -4.59 -14.91 -28.13
N VAL A 187 -5.57 -14.04 -28.37
CA VAL A 187 -6.25 -13.28 -27.32
C VAL A 187 -7.04 -14.19 -26.38
N ASP A 188 -7.65 -15.25 -26.89
CA ASP A 188 -8.47 -16.15 -26.08
C ASP A 188 -7.59 -16.89 -25.06
N GLN A 189 -6.38 -17.30 -25.46
CA GLN A 189 -5.42 -17.92 -24.55
C GLN A 189 -4.86 -16.95 -23.52
N ARG A 190 -4.66 -15.68 -23.90
CA ARG A 190 -4.29 -14.64 -22.94
C ARG A 190 -5.38 -14.43 -21.90
N THR A 191 -6.64 -14.32 -22.32
CA THR A 191 -7.76 -14.16 -21.40
C THR A 191 -7.89 -15.35 -20.45
N ILE A 192 -7.76 -16.59 -20.95
CA ILE A 192 -7.78 -17.79 -20.09
C ILE A 192 -6.65 -17.75 -19.06
N ALA A 193 -5.44 -17.37 -19.46
CA ALA A 193 -4.31 -17.27 -18.54
C ALA A 193 -4.52 -16.20 -17.47
N GLU A 194 -5.02 -15.03 -17.87
CA GLU A 194 -5.33 -13.91 -16.97
C GLU A 194 -6.44 -14.28 -15.97
N GLU A 195 -7.56 -14.83 -16.44
CA GLU A 195 -8.68 -15.28 -15.60
C GLU A 195 -8.25 -16.38 -14.63
N TYR A 196 -7.48 -17.36 -15.10
CA TYR A 196 -6.98 -18.42 -14.25
C TYR A 196 -6.05 -17.87 -13.16
N ALA A 197 -5.08 -17.03 -13.53
CA ALA A 197 -4.14 -16.43 -12.59
C ALA A 197 -4.88 -15.64 -11.49
N ILE A 198 -5.89 -14.85 -11.86
CA ILE A 198 -6.75 -14.12 -10.90
C ILE A 198 -7.51 -15.09 -9.99
N SER A 199 -8.04 -16.18 -10.53
CA SER A 199 -8.84 -17.13 -9.74
C SER A 199 -8.02 -17.82 -8.64
N VAL A 200 -6.73 -18.08 -8.89
CA VAL A 200 -5.87 -18.84 -7.96
C VAL A 200 -4.96 -17.97 -7.10
N ILE A 201 -4.73 -16.70 -7.46
CA ILE A 201 -3.76 -15.85 -6.74
C ILE A 201 -4.09 -15.71 -5.25
N LYS A 202 -5.38 -15.63 -4.91
CA LYS A 202 -5.85 -15.56 -3.52
C LYS A 202 -5.41 -16.77 -2.70
N ASP A 203 -5.47 -17.96 -3.27
CA ASP A 203 -5.07 -19.20 -2.58
C ASP A 203 -3.54 -19.30 -2.41
N LYS A 204 -2.78 -18.57 -3.23
CA LYS A 204 -1.31 -18.55 -3.16
C LYS A 204 -0.77 -17.45 -2.25
N LEU A 205 -1.59 -16.45 -1.91
CA LEU A 205 -1.24 -15.47 -0.89
C LEU A 205 -1.10 -16.19 0.46
N ARG A 206 0.12 -16.22 0.99
CA ARG A 206 0.39 -16.93 2.23
C ARG A 206 -0.32 -16.22 3.39
N PRO A 207 -1.15 -16.92 4.19
CA PRO A 207 -1.51 -16.43 5.52
C PRO A 207 -0.22 -16.39 6.37
N ILE A 208 -0.03 -15.32 7.14
CA ILE A 208 1.11 -15.28 8.07
C ILE A 208 0.78 -16.10 9.31
N TYR A 209 1.64 -17.08 9.59
CA TYR A 209 1.79 -17.64 10.92
C TYR A 209 2.86 -16.83 11.67
N GLY A 210 2.46 -16.18 12.77
CA GLY A 210 3.38 -15.66 13.79
C GLY A 210 3.32 -14.16 14.07
N SER A 211 2.44 -13.77 15.01
CA SER A 211 2.83 -13.07 16.24
C SER A 211 1.99 -13.69 17.37
N GLY A 212 2.64 -14.08 18.47
CA GLY A 212 2.10 -15.01 19.47
C GLY A 212 0.81 -14.56 20.16
N ASP A 213 0.15 -15.55 20.78
CA ASP A 213 -0.86 -15.42 21.84
C ASP A 213 -1.43 -14.01 22.07
N LEU A 214 -2.37 -13.60 21.22
CA LEU A 214 -3.49 -12.78 21.69
C LEU A 214 -4.68 -13.73 21.79
N HIS A 215 -4.90 -14.22 23.01
CA HIS A 215 -6.04 -15.00 23.49
C HIS A 215 -7.05 -15.47 22.42
N GLY A 216 -6.84 -16.68 21.91
CA GLY A 216 -7.95 -17.58 21.57
C GLY A 216 -8.83 -17.22 20.38
N GLN A 217 -8.35 -16.48 19.38
CA GLN A 217 -9.08 -16.35 18.12
C GLN A 217 -8.28 -16.96 16.96
N THR A 218 -8.76 -18.11 16.50
CA THR A 218 -8.45 -18.69 15.18
C THR A 218 -8.48 -17.58 14.13
N PRO A 219 -7.49 -17.49 13.21
CA PRO A 219 -7.52 -16.52 12.14
C PRO A 219 -8.80 -16.76 11.32
N LYS A 220 -9.74 -15.82 11.37
CA LYS A 220 -10.79 -15.78 10.36
C LYS A 220 -10.09 -15.50 9.04
N ALA A 221 -10.20 -16.45 8.12
CA ALA A 221 -9.77 -16.28 6.74
C ALA A 221 -10.29 -14.92 6.24
N LEU A 222 -9.39 -14.15 5.63
CA LEU A 222 -9.73 -12.94 4.90
C LEU A 222 -10.77 -13.32 3.83
N ALA A 223 -12.03 -12.99 4.12
CA ALA A 223 -13.19 -13.13 3.22
C ALA A 223 -13.58 -11.75 2.71
#